data_AF-A0A194XC31-F1
#
_entry.id   AF-A0A194XC31-F1
#
_cell.length_a   1.000
_cell.length_b   1.000
_cell.length_c   1.000
_cell.angle_alpha   90.00
_cell.angle_beta   90.00
_cell.angle_gamma   90.00
#
_symmetry.space_group_name_H-M   'P 1'
#
loop_
_entity.id
_entity.type
_entity.pdbx_description
1 polymer ?
#
loop_
_entity_poly.entity_id
_entity_poly.type
_entity_poly.pdbx_seq_one_letter_code
_entity_poly.pdbx_strand_id
1 'polypeptide(L)'
;PTRLINIRKFPHVFLEHFPDSSSFSGEYVYLSFNWGKVQPQRTMISTLEDHLEDLGFDQLPQTFKDGIELASFLAISYIWIDALCVIQDSAEDWQREAGRMGNYIRNAACVVSALAS
;
A
#
# COMPACT_ATOMS: atom_id res chain seq x y z
N PRO A 1 -9.08 2.67 -4.36
CA PRO A 1 -8.76 1.45 -3.56
C PRO A 1 -9.46 1.52 -2.20
N THR A 2 -9.73 0.38 -1.54
CA THR A 2 -10.32 0.39 -0.18
C THR A 2 -9.31 0.77 0.89
N ARG A 3 -8.02 0.53 0.66
CA ARG A 3 -6.94 0.98 1.52
C ARG A 3 -5.77 1.53 0.71
N LEU A 4 -5.12 2.55 1.25
CA LEU A 4 -3.91 3.17 0.70
C LEU A 4 -2.99 3.56 1.85
N ILE A 5 -1.68 3.56 1.61
CA ILE A 5 -0.73 4.14 2.55
C ILE A 5 -0.74 5.65 2.34
N ASN A 6 -1.06 6.40 3.39
CA ASN A 6 -1.04 7.86 3.41
C ASN A 6 0.35 8.34 3.81
N ILE A 7 0.94 9.22 3.01
CA ILE A 7 2.29 9.77 3.22
C ILE A 7 2.30 11.29 3.40
N ARG A 8 1.13 11.93 3.58
CA ARG A 8 1.00 13.40 3.71
C ARG A 8 1.76 13.97 4.90
N LYS A 9 1.99 13.16 5.94
CA LYS A 9 2.62 13.57 7.20
C LYS A 9 4.00 12.93 7.38
N PHE A 10 4.74 12.73 6.29
CA PHE A 10 6.08 12.14 6.32
C PHE A 10 6.98 12.78 7.40
N PRO A 11 7.72 12.00 8.22
CA PRO A 11 7.98 10.55 8.10
C PRO A 11 6.87 9.63 8.63
N HIS A 12 5.81 10.16 9.21
CA HIS A 12 4.68 9.35 9.67
C HIS A 12 3.86 8.88 8.47
N VAL A 13 3.79 7.56 8.30
CA VAL A 13 3.08 6.88 7.21
C VAL A 13 2.19 5.82 7.81
N PHE A 14 0.93 5.78 7.39
CA PHE A 14 -0.07 4.91 7.99
C PHE A 14 -1.03 4.39 6.92
N LEU A 15 -1.70 3.29 7.22
CA LEU A 15 -2.73 2.73 6.36
C LEU A 15 -4.04 3.52 6.55
N GLU A 16 -4.56 4.10 5.48
CA GLU A 16 -5.85 4.78 5.49
C GLU A 16 -6.91 3.87 4.85
N HIS A 17 -8.02 3.67 5.55
CA HIS A 17 -9.14 2.83 5.10
C HIS A 17 -10.30 3.68 4.58
N PHE A 18 -10.76 3.33 3.39
CA PHE A 18 -11.88 3.91 2.67
C PHE A 18 -13.01 2.85 2.58
N PRO A 19 -14.17 3.07 3.22
CA PRO A 19 -15.25 2.07 3.31
C PRO A 19 -15.76 1.59 1.95
N ASP A 20 -15.70 2.46 0.95
CA ASP A 20 -16.06 2.16 -0.42
C ASP A 20 -15.06 2.79 -1.41
N SER A 21 -15.00 2.24 -2.62
CA SER A 21 -14.08 2.73 -3.66
C SER A 21 -14.41 4.14 -4.15
N SER A 22 -15.64 4.61 -3.94
CA SER A 22 -16.08 5.99 -4.24
C SER A 22 -15.62 7.02 -3.20
N SER A 23 -15.20 6.57 -2.02
CA SER A 23 -14.78 7.43 -0.91
C SER A 23 -13.40 8.05 -1.11
N PHE A 24 -12.64 7.59 -2.11
CA PHE A 24 -11.32 8.13 -2.44
C PHE A 24 -11.36 8.86 -3.79
N SER A 25 -10.97 10.15 -3.78
CA SER A 25 -10.98 11.01 -4.97
C SER A 25 -9.61 11.64 -5.29
N GLY A 26 -8.52 10.94 -4.95
CA GLY A 26 -7.14 11.44 -5.13
C GLY A 26 -6.33 10.64 -6.14
N GLU A 27 -5.06 11.02 -6.26
CA GLU A 27 -4.05 10.26 -7.00
C GLU A 27 -3.29 9.34 -6.04
N TYR A 28 -2.84 8.20 -6.56
CA TYR A 28 -1.96 7.28 -5.85
C TYR A 28 -0.98 6.60 -6.81
N VAL A 29 0.16 6.21 -6.27
CA VAL A 29 1.12 5.33 -6.92
C VAL A 29 0.74 3.87 -6.66
N TYR A 30 0.84 3.01 -7.66
CA TYR A 30 0.78 1.56 -7.48
C TYR A 30 2.19 1.00 -7.50
N LEU A 31 2.61 0.32 -6.43
CA LEU A 31 3.89 -0.39 -6.39
C LEU A 31 3.70 -1.86 -6.75
N SER A 32 4.26 -2.26 -7.89
CA SER A 32 4.42 -3.66 -8.27
C SER A 32 5.81 -4.13 -7.84
N PHE A 33 5.87 -5.16 -7.02
CA PHE A 33 7.13 -5.78 -6.60
C PHE A 33 6.93 -7.28 -6.40
N ASN A 34 8.03 -8.03 -6.36
CA ASN A 34 8.00 -9.44 -6.02
C ASN A 34 8.33 -9.59 -4.54
N TRP A 35 7.54 -10.35 -3.80
CA TRP A 35 7.79 -10.59 -2.38
C TRP A 35 9.06 -11.43 -2.13
N GLY A 36 9.62 -12.03 -3.17
CA GLY A 36 10.84 -12.81 -3.08
C GLY A 36 10.67 -14.05 -2.18
N LYS A 37 11.74 -14.42 -1.47
CA LYS A 37 11.76 -15.60 -0.58
C LYS A 37 11.43 -15.27 0.87
N VAL A 38 11.58 -14.01 1.27
CA VAL A 38 11.37 -13.53 2.64
C VAL A 38 10.10 -12.71 2.65
N GLN A 39 9.16 -13.10 3.51
CA GLN A 39 7.91 -12.38 3.65
C GLN A 39 8.20 -10.95 4.16
N PRO A 40 7.85 -9.88 3.41
CA PRO A 40 8.06 -8.52 3.85
C PRO A 40 7.14 -8.19 5.04
N GLN A 41 7.33 -7.01 5.64
CA GLN A 41 6.30 -6.44 6.53
C GLN A 41 4.97 -6.40 5.78
N ARG A 42 3.92 -6.91 6.42
CA ARG A 42 2.63 -7.17 5.78
C ARG A 42 1.51 -7.04 6.78
N THR A 43 0.34 -6.64 6.32
CA THR A 43 -0.82 -6.46 7.18
C THR A 43 -1.47 -7.81 7.46
N MET A 44 -1.62 -8.11 8.75
CA MET A 44 -2.38 -9.25 9.26
C MET A 44 -3.61 -8.71 10.01
N ILE A 45 -4.58 -9.57 10.29
CA ILE A 45 -5.72 -9.20 11.15
C ILE A 45 -5.18 -8.64 12.48
N SER A 46 -4.16 -9.27 13.06
CA SER A 46 -3.61 -8.85 14.36
C SER A 46 -2.77 -7.57 14.33
N THR A 47 -2.36 -7.09 13.17
CA THR A 47 -1.53 -5.87 13.01
C THR A 47 -2.26 -4.76 12.27
N LEU A 48 -3.54 -4.97 11.94
CA LEU A 48 -4.32 -4.01 11.16
C LEU A 48 -4.47 -2.69 11.92
N GLU A 49 -4.89 -2.74 13.19
CA GLU A 49 -5.07 -1.56 14.03
C GLU A 49 -3.76 -0.79 14.17
N ASP A 50 -2.65 -1.47 14.43
CA ASP A 50 -1.32 -0.84 14.51
C ASP A 50 -0.96 -0.16 13.18
N HIS A 51 -1.17 -0.83 12.03
CA HIS A 51 -0.87 -0.26 10.72
C HIS A 51 -1.78 0.92 10.34
N LEU A 52 -3.02 0.98 10.85
CA LEU A 52 -3.92 2.12 10.69
C LEU A 52 -3.44 3.34 11.50
N GLU A 53 -2.73 3.11 12.61
CA GLU A 53 -2.11 4.16 13.41
C GLU A 53 -0.75 4.60 12.85
N ASP A 54 0.20 3.67 12.68
CA ASP A 54 1.54 3.93 12.13
C ASP A 54 2.15 2.63 11.57
N LEU A 55 2.71 2.71 10.36
CA LEU A 55 3.46 1.60 9.77
C LEU A 55 4.93 1.55 10.22
N GLY A 56 5.43 2.64 10.82
CA GLY A 56 6.81 2.78 11.22
C GLY A 56 7.75 2.80 10.02
N PHE A 57 7.80 3.93 9.30
CA PHE A 57 8.56 4.08 8.04
C PHE A 57 9.97 3.47 8.08
N ASP A 58 10.71 3.71 9.17
CA ASP A 58 12.09 3.23 9.32
C ASP A 58 12.23 1.70 9.40
N GLN A 59 11.16 0.97 9.73
CA GLN A 59 11.14 -0.49 9.78
C GLN A 59 10.68 -1.15 8.49
N LEU A 60 10.16 -0.36 7.55
CA LEU A 60 9.71 -0.89 6.27
C LEU A 60 10.88 -1.45 5.45
N PRO A 61 10.64 -2.52 4.66
CA PRO A 61 11.58 -2.99 3.65
C PRO A 61 12.03 -1.85 2.72
N GLN A 62 13.27 -1.90 2.25
CA GLN A 62 13.85 -0.85 1.40
C GLN A 62 12.99 -0.55 0.16
N THR A 63 12.47 -1.60 -0.50
CA THR A 63 11.58 -1.45 -1.66
C THR A 63 10.34 -0.60 -1.36
N PHE A 64 9.80 -0.67 -0.14
CA PHE A 64 8.62 0.12 0.25
C PHE A 64 9.02 1.55 0.56
N LYS A 65 10.17 1.75 1.21
CA LYS A 65 10.75 3.08 1.44
C LYS A 65 10.99 3.81 0.13
N ASP A 66 11.66 3.15 -0.82
CA ASP A 66 11.93 3.70 -2.15
C ASP A 66 10.63 4.06 -2.88
N GLY A 67 9.61 3.21 -2.79
CA GLY A 67 8.28 3.49 -3.36
C GLY A 67 7.60 4.70 -2.73
N ILE A 68 7.63 4.82 -1.39
CA ILE A 68 7.07 5.95 -0.65
C ILE A 68 7.81 7.25 -0.98
N GLU A 69 9.14 7.23 -0.99
CA GLU A 69 9.97 8.38 -1.33
C GLU A 69 9.73 8.83 -2.77
N LEU A 70 9.58 7.89 -3.71
CA LEU A 70 9.21 8.20 -5.09
C LEU A 70 7.82 8.82 -5.20
N ALA A 71 6.82 8.29 -4.49
CA ALA A 71 5.48 8.88 -4.47
C ALA A 71 5.52 10.32 -3.92
N SER A 72 6.29 10.55 -2.85
CA SER A 72 6.54 11.88 -2.30
C SER A 72 7.21 12.82 -3.32
N PHE A 73 8.25 12.34 -4.02
CA PHE A 73 8.95 13.09 -5.07
C PHE A 73 8.02 13.49 -6.23
N LEU A 74 7.04 12.64 -6.57
CA LEU A 74 6.01 12.91 -7.57
C LEU A 74 4.86 13.80 -7.04
N ALA A 75 4.94 14.30 -5.81
CA ALA A 75 3.89 15.04 -5.11
C ALA A 75 2.56 14.27 -4.97
N ILE A 76 2.61 12.93 -4.99
CA ILE A 76 1.46 12.04 -4.81
C ILE A 76 1.43 11.56 -3.36
N SER A 77 0.33 11.86 -2.67
CA SER A 77 0.18 11.63 -1.22
C SER A 77 -0.16 10.20 -0.82
N TYR A 78 -0.31 9.28 -1.77
CA TYR A 78 -0.80 7.93 -1.53
C TYR A 78 -0.04 6.90 -2.35
N ILE A 79 0.19 5.74 -1.75
CA ILE A 79 0.75 4.59 -2.44
C ILE A 79 -0.02 3.31 -2.07
N TRP A 80 -0.22 2.45 -3.05
CA TRP A 80 -0.80 1.13 -2.88
C TRP A 80 0.32 0.08 -2.98
N ILE A 81 0.44 -0.74 -1.93
CA ILE A 81 1.40 -1.85 -1.83
C ILE A 81 0.60 -3.07 -1.36
N ASP A 82 0.57 -4.15 -2.14
CA ASP A 82 -0.31 -5.30 -1.87
C ASP A 82 -0.07 -5.92 -0.48
N ALA A 83 1.19 -6.07 -0.05
CA ALA A 83 1.56 -6.60 1.25
C ALA A 83 0.93 -5.82 2.42
N LEU A 84 0.71 -4.50 2.28
CA LEU A 84 0.21 -3.63 3.35
C LEU A 84 -1.26 -3.25 3.15
N CYS A 85 -1.72 -3.11 1.91
CA CYS A 85 -3.10 -2.71 1.60
C CYS A 85 -4.10 -3.88 1.57
N VAL A 86 -3.61 -5.11 1.68
CA VAL A 86 -4.44 -6.33 1.78
C VAL A 86 -4.12 -7.05 3.10
N ILE A 87 -5.15 -7.56 3.76
CA ILE A 87 -5.01 -8.33 4.99
C ILE A 87 -4.69 -9.78 4.60
N GLN A 88 -3.45 -10.21 4.84
CA GLN A 88 -2.87 -11.40 4.21
C GLN A 88 -3.37 -12.73 4.75
N ASP A 89 -3.84 -12.75 6.00
CA ASP A 89 -4.42 -13.91 6.68
C ASP A 89 -5.97 -13.90 6.66
N SER A 90 -6.59 -12.97 5.93
CA SER A 90 -8.04 -12.94 5.69
C SER A 90 -8.37 -13.36 4.27
N ALA A 91 -8.89 -14.58 4.10
CA ALA A 91 -9.28 -15.10 2.79
C ALA A 91 -10.36 -14.23 2.12
N GLU A 92 -11.30 -13.70 2.91
CA GLU A 92 -12.36 -12.82 2.42
C GLU A 92 -11.79 -11.49 1.90
N ASP A 93 -10.91 -10.85 2.68
CA ASP A 93 -10.29 -9.59 2.29
C ASP A 93 -9.39 -9.78 1.07
N TRP A 94 -8.58 -10.84 1.08
CA TRP A 94 -7.72 -11.19 -0.05
C TRP A 94 -8.54 -11.38 -1.34
N GLN A 95 -9.62 -12.15 -1.30
CA GLN A 95 -10.45 -12.39 -2.48
C GLN A 95 -11.09 -11.10 -2.99
N ARG A 96 -11.54 -10.24 -2.08
CA ARG A 96 -12.12 -8.93 -2.40
C ARG A 96 -11.10 -8.01 -3.07
N GLU A 97 -9.89 -7.89 -2.52
CA GLU A 97 -8.86 -6.99 -3.03
C GLU A 97 -8.19 -7.53 -4.30
N ALA A 98 -7.90 -8.82 -4.36
CA ALA A 98 -7.34 -9.47 -5.56
C ALA A 98 -8.27 -9.34 -6.77
N GLY A 99 -9.58 -9.50 -6.57
CA GLY A 99 -10.59 -9.29 -7.62
C GLY A 99 -10.65 -7.85 -8.15
N ARG A 100 -10.14 -6.87 -7.38
CA ARG A 100 -10.12 -5.44 -7.74
C ARG A 100 -8.76 -4.93 -8.20
N MET A 101 -7.70 -5.73 -8.03
CA MET A 101 -6.31 -5.32 -8.29
C MET A 101 -6.10 -4.75 -9.70
N GLY A 102 -6.72 -5.35 -10.72
CA GLY A 102 -6.66 -4.83 -12.09
C GLY A 102 -7.23 -3.41 -12.24
N ASN A 103 -8.26 -3.07 -11.46
CA ASN A 103 -8.81 -1.71 -11.41
C ASN A 103 -7.88 -0.77 -10.63
N TYR A 104 -7.18 -1.26 -9.60
CA TYR A 104 -6.22 -0.45 -8.85
C TYR A 104 -5.01 -0.09 -9.70
N ILE A 105 -4.51 -1.00 -10.54
CA ILE A 105 -3.45 -0.69 -11.49
C ILE A 105 -3.95 0.32 -12.53
N ARG A 106 -5.13 0.08 -13.12
CA ARG A 106 -5.70 0.94 -14.18
C ARG A 106 -5.93 2.39 -13.73
N ASN A 107 -6.36 2.58 -12.49
CA ASN A 107 -6.73 3.90 -11.96
C ASN A 107 -5.60 4.58 -11.18
N ALA A 108 -4.41 3.98 -11.10
CA ALA A 108 -3.25 4.61 -10.49
C ALA A 108 -2.75 5.76 -11.39
N ALA A 109 -2.29 6.85 -10.76
CA ALA A 109 -1.67 7.95 -11.51
C ALA A 109 -0.31 7.52 -12.08
N CYS A 110 0.38 6.64 -11.36
CA CYS A 110 1.64 6.04 -11.78
C CYS A 110 1.73 4.60 -11.29
N VAL A 111 2.27 3.72 -12.13
CA VAL A 111 2.61 2.34 -11.76
C VAL A 111 4.13 2.23 -11.75
N VAL A 112 4.69 1.86 -10.61
CA VAL A 112 6.12 1.69 -10.39
C VAL A 112 6.39 0.22 -10.21
N SER A 113 7.35 -0.33 -10.96
CA SER A 113 7.77 -1.72 -10.82
C SER A 113 9.17 -1.79 -10.22
N ALA A 114 9.32 -2.52 -9.11
CA ALA A 114 10.63 -2.88 -8.59
C ALA A 114 11.24 -3.99 -9.47
N LEU A 115 12.49 -3.82 -9.90
CA LEU A 115 13.19 -4.77 -10.79
C LEU A 115 13.96 -5.86 -10.01
N ALA A 116 14.27 -5.61 -8.74
CA ALA A 116 14.83 -6.57 -7.79
C ALA A 116 14.25 -6.25 -6.40
N SER A 117 13.94 -7.28 -5.63
CA SER A 117 13.32 -7.18 -4.30
C SER A 117 13.94 -8.20 -3.36
#